data_AF-W8BZG9-F1
#
_entry.id   AF-W8BZG9-F1
#
_cell.length_a   1.000
_cell.length_b   1.000
_cell.length_c   1.000
_cell.angle_alpha   90.00
_cell.angle_beta   90.00
_cell.angle_gamma   90.00
#
_symmetry.space_group_name_H-M   'P 1'
#
loop_
_entity.id
_entity.type
_entity.pdbx_description
1 polymer ?
#
loop_
_entity_poly.entity_id
_entity_poly.type
_entity_poly.pdbx_seq_one_letter_code
_entity_poly.pdbx_strand_id
1 'polypeptide(L)'
;MTSMIPTSRYKPVVRIGNWFEDICLEQEKVQAFKSLRDSGQLLVEKTRRLFDNFHKPIELEAPKENVYFGAIVQLMPMKMHICEEHVRAKPALSVIINERVVRHSQNINEECEITIAPSVTPCVRNSFRIVSGDEKDRTNEVIKYGQQFRLECVESQDDVLLLYSAPKSADLKSMIYTTFDSRKWGEINLPLGLCRKSSCGPGKEIPSAFTKWFCRHIEPKKRFESHGAPVPSNTALVMTHVPTNKNLAAENVVVQTLFGPEFLVSVQNYKDIYNRERWQNIWMICNGQNEGTRPTQ
;
A
#
# COMPACT_ATOMS: atom_id res chain seq x y z
N MET A 1 27.39 -34.82 39.31
CA MET A 1 26.00 -34.38 39.03
C MET A 1 25.58 -33.45 40.15
N THR A 2 25.67 -32.14 39.95
CA THR A 2 25.24 -31.15 40.96
C THR A 2 23.82 -30.72 40.60
N SER A 3 22.86 -31.27 41.32
CA SER A 3 21.44 -30.92 41.24
C SER A 3 21.25 -29.45 41.61
N MET A 4 20.87 -28.60 40.65
CA MET A 4 20.39 -27.25 40.96
C MET A 4 19.04 -27.36 41.68
N ILE A 5 19.05 -27.11 42.99
CA ILE A 5 17.82 -26.98 43.79
C ILE A 5 17.08 -25.74 43.27
N PRO A 6 15.79 -25.82 42.91
CA PRO A 6 15.04 -24.64 42.49
C PRO A 6 14.89 -23.72 43.71
N THR A 7 15.53 -22.56 43.68
CA THR A 7 15.32 -21.54 44.71
C THR A 7 13.95 -20.91 44.53
N SER A 8 13.18 -20.82 45.60
CA SER A 8 11.88 -20.14 45.58
C SER A 8 12.11 -18.66 45.23
N ARG A 9 11.40 -18.16 44.21
CA ARG A 9 11.49 -16.77 43.76
C ARG A 9 10.58 -15.90 44.64
N TYR A 10 11.18 -15.04 45.45
CA TYR A 10 10.45 -14.11 46.33
C TYR A 10 10.27 -12.76 45.64
N LYS A 11 9.25 -11.99 46.05
CA LYS A 11 9.10 -10.60 45.59
C LYS A 11 10.25 -9.74 46.16
N PRO A 12 10.71 -8.69 45.46
CA PRO A 12 11.84 -7.86 45.91
C PRO A 12 11.63 -7.23 47.30
N VAL A 13 10.38 -7.02 47.70
CA VAL A 13 10.01 -6.52 49.04
C VAL A 13 10.39 -7.48 50.20
N VAL A 14 10.59 -8.77 49.93
CA VAL A 14 10.91 -9.79 50.95
C VAL A 14 12.40 -9.80 51.32
N ARG A 15 13.22 -8.95 50.68
CA ARG A 15 14.64 -8.74 51.00
C ARG A 15 15.51 -10.01 51.04
N ILE A 16 15.25 -10.95 50.14
CA ILE A 16 16.01 -12.21 49.99
C ILE A 16 16.68 -12.23 48.61
N GLY A 17 17.93 -12.67 48.54
CA GLY A 17 18.70 -12.73 47.29
C GLY A 17 19.08 -11.33 46.79
N ASN A 18 19.00 -11.11 45.48
CA ASN A 18 19.34 -9.85 44.80
C ASN A 18 18.19 -8.82 44.86
N TRP A 19 17.53 -8.75 46.02
CA TRP A 19 16.33 -7.96 46.21
C TRP A 19 16.57 -6.46 45.98
N PHE A 20 17.77 -5.98 46.30
CA PHE A 20 18.13 -4.57 46.17
C PHE A 20 18.27 -4.21 44.69
N GLU A 21 18.99 -5.03 43.93
CA GLU A 21 19.12 -4.90 42.47
C GLU A 21 17.75 -4.96 41.79
N ASP A 22 16.87 -5.87 42.22
CA ASP A 22 15.52 -5.99 41.69
C ASP A 22 14.68 -4.72 41.96
N ILE A 23 14.75 -4.14 43.17
CA ILE A 23 14.06 -2.88 43.49
C ILE A 23 14.61 -1.71 42.65
N CYS A 24 15.94 -1.58 42.57
CA CYS A 24 16.58 -0.53 41.77
C CYS A 24 16.15 -0.63 40.30
N LEU A 25 16.13 -1.85 39.74
CA LEU A 25 15.70 -2.09 38.37
C LEU A 25 14.20 -1.80 38.15
N GLU A 26 13.33 -2.08 39.12
CA GLU A 26 11.92 -1.66 39.07
C GLU A 26 11.78 -0.13 39.10
N GLN A 27 12.55 0.57 39.92
CA GLN A 27 12.54 2.03 39.99
C GLN A 27 13.02 2.67 38.68
N GLU A 28 14.11 2.15 38.10
CA GLU A 28 14.60 2.61 36.79
C GLU A 28 13.56 2.41 35.68
N LYS A 29 12.88 1.26 35.65
CA LYS A 29 11.78 1.01 34.70
C LYS A 29 10.65 2.02 34.84
N VAL A 30 10.25 2.34 36.08
CA VAL A 30 9.20 3.33 36.35
C VAL A 30 9.65 4.73 35.93
N GLN A 31 10.90 5.11 36.20
CA GLN A 31 11.45 6.40 35.82
C GLN A 31 11.54 6.56 34.29
N ALA A 32 12.00 5.52 33.59
CA ALA A 32 12.04 5.48 32.13
C ALA A 32 10.64 5.59 31.53
N PHE A 33 9.67 4.85 32.08
CA PHE A 33 8.27 4.94 31.65
C PHE A 33 7.69 6.35 31.84
N LYS A 34 7.91 6.98 32.99
CA LYS A 34 7.46 8.36 33.26
C LYS A 34 8.08 9.34 32.27
N SER A 35 9.39 9.25 32.03
CA SER A 35 10.09 10.09 31.05
C SER A 35 9.50 9.95 29.63
N LEU A 36 9.25 8.72 29.19
CA LEU A 36 8.62 8.45 27.89
C LEU A 36 7.18 8.97 27.80
N ARG A 37 6.39 8.80 28.87
CA ARG A 37 5.02 9.31 28.97
C ARG A 37 5.00 10.84 28.92
N ASP A 38 5.82 11.49 29.74
CA ASP A 38 5.83 12.95 29.87
C ASP A 38 6.34 13.63 28.58
N SER A 39 7.16 12.93 27.80
CA SER A 39 7.61 13.36 26.46
C SER A 39 6.69 12.94 25.31
N GLY A 40 5.61 12.18 25.57
CA GLY A 40 4.68 11.74 24.53
C GLY A 40 5.29 10.72 23.54
N GLN A 41 6.28 9.95 23.99
CA GLN A 41 7.07 9.01 23.18
C GLN A 41 6.72 7.54 23.44
N LEU A 42 5.67 7.25 24.23
CA LEU A 42 5.22 5.89 24.42
C LEU A 42 4.80 5.28 23.07
N LEU A 43 5.04 3.98 22.91
CA LEU A 43 4.68 3.28 21.68
C LEU A 43 3.18 3.42 21.37
N VAL A 44 2.32 3.35 22.39
CA VAL A 44 0.86 3.55 22.24
C VAL A 44 0.51 4.92 21.67
N GLU A 45 1.21 5.98 22.07
CA GLU A 45 0.98 7.35 21.60
C GLU A 45 1.49 7.51 20.16
N LYS A 46 2.68 6.98 19.86
CA LYS A 46 3.23 6.95 18.49
C LYS A 46 2.31 6.18 17.54
N THR A 47 1.82 5.01 17.97
CA THR A 47 0.87 4.21 17.21
C THR A 47 -0.43 4.98 17.00
N ARG A 48 -1.01 5.62 18.03
CA ARG A 48 -2.22 6.42 17.85
C ARG A 48 -2.05 7.53 16.82
N ARG A 49 -0.98 8.32 16.92
CA ARG A 49 -0.66 9.38 15.94
C ARG A 49 -0.50 8.81 14.53
N LEU A 50 0.14 7.65 14.41
CA LEU A 50 0.29 6.97 13.14
C LEU A 50 -1.06 6.58 12.53
N PHE A 51 -1.95 5.98 13.32
CA PHE A 51 -3.29 5.64 12.86
C PHE A 51 -4.07 6.89 12.45
N ASP A 52 -3.96 7.97 13.21
CA ASP A 52 -4.59 9.26 12.89
C ASP A 52 -4.06 9.82 11.56
N ASN A 53 -2.76 9.74 11.29
CA ASN A 53 -2.16 10.19 10.03
C ASN A 53 -2.60 9.33 8.84
N PHE A 54 -2.50 8.00 8.95
CA PHE A 54 -2.83 7.07 7.85
C PHE A 54 -4.33 7.02 7.54
N HIS A 55 -5.19 7.18 8.57
CA HIS A 55 -6.65 7.20 8.41
C HIS A 55 -7.24 8.60 8.33
N LYS A 56 -6.41 9.65 8.25
CA LYS A 56 -6.87 11.00 8.00
C LYS A 56 -7.79 11.00 6.77
N PRO A 57 -9.04 11.44 6.91
CA PRO A 57 -10.04 11.31 5.86
C PRO A 57 -9.66 12.14 4.64
N ILE A 58 -10.01 11.64 3.46
CA ILE A 58 -9.86 12.34 2.19
C ILE A 58 -11.24 12.50 1.58
N GLU A 59 -11.60 13.72 1.23
CA GLU A 59 -12.80 13.99 0.45
C GLU A 59 -12.47 13.80 -1.03
N LEU A 60 -13.04 12.75 -1.63
CA LEU A 60 -12.98 12.56 -3.07
C LEU A 60 -13.91 13.56 -3.76
N GLU A 61 -13.58 13.90 -5.01
CA GLU A 61 -14.46 14.71 -5.83
C GLU A 61 -15.78 13.99 -6.15
N ALA A 62 -16.77 14.75 -6.64
CA ALA A 62 -17.98 14.16 -7.16
C ALA A 62 -17.65 13.18 -8.30
N PRO A 63 -18.32 12.00 -8.35
CA PRO A 63 -18.07 10.99 -9.39
C PRO A 63 -18.20 11.59 -10.80
N LYS A 64 -17.08 11.63 -11.53
CA LYS A 64 -17.05 12.05 -12.95
C LYS A 64 -17.05 10.83 -13.85
N GLU A 65 -17.59 10.94 -15.06
CA GLU A 65 -17.64 9.85 -16.04
C GLU A 65 -16.26 9.29 -16.39
N ASN A 66 -15.26 10.16 -16.51
CA ASN A 66 -13.90 9.80 -16.92
C ASN A 66 -12.88 10.06 -15.81
N VAL A 67 -11.71 9.45 -15.95
CA VAL A 67 -10.55 9.70 -15.09
C VAL A 67 -9.76 10.90 -15.61
N TYR A 68 -9.35 11.78 -14.71
CA TYR A 68 -8.61 13.01 -15.03
C TYR A 68 -7.26 13.03 -14.34
N PHE A 69 -6.27 13.68 -14.96
CA PHE A 69 -5.04 14.04 -14.27
C PHE A 69 -5.32 15.08 -13.18
N GLY A 70 -4.60 14.98 -12.06
CA GLY A 70 -4.80 15.77 -10.84
C GLY A 70 -5.84 15.19 -9.89
N ALA A 71 -6.71 14.28 -10.36
CA ALA A 71 -7.74 13.67 -9.52
C ALA A 71 -7.13 12.77 -8.44
N ILE A 72 -7.71 12.85 -7.23
CA ILE A 72 -7.47 11.90 -6.15
C ILE A 72 -8.43 10.73 -6.31
N VAL A 73 -7.92 9.51 -6.28
CA VAL A 73 -8.65 8.28 -6.58
C VAL A 73 -8.30 7.16 -5.61
N GLN A 74 -9.16 6.15 -5.55
CA GLN A 74 -8.84 4.84 -4.96
C GLN A 74 -8.67 3.80 -6.08
N LEU A 75 -7.68 2.93 -5.95
CA LEU A 75 -7.48 1.80 -6.88
C LEU A 75 -8.06 0.55 -6.26
N MET A 76 -9.09 -0.02 -6.87
CA MET A 76 -9.88 -1.10 -6.27
C MET A 76 -9.87 -2.34 -7.15
N PRO A 77 -9.53 -3.54 -6.64
CA PRO A 77 -9.77 -4.78 -7.36
C PRO A 77 -11.27 -4.95 -7.62
N MET A 78 -11.66 -5.30 -8.85
CA MET A 78 -13.08 -5.51 -9.18
C MET A 78 -13.69 -6.71 -8.47
N LYS A 79 -12.85 -7.73 -8.22
CA LYS A 79 -13.25 -8.95 -7.53
C LYS A 79 -12.04 -9.51 -6.80
N MET A 80 -12.24 -10.01 -5.60
CA MET A 80 -11.30 -10.91 -4.93
C MET A 80 -12.02 -12.20 -4.58
N HIS A 81 -11.42 -13.34 -4.91
CA HIS A 81 -11.98 -14.65 -4.57
C HIS A 81 -11.57 -15.03 -3.15
N ILE A 82 -12.19 -14.38 -2.16
CA ILE A 82 -11.96 -14.65 -0.73
C ILE A 82 -12.95 -15.73 -0.29
N CYS A 83 -12.49 -16.78 0.39
CA CYS A 83 -13.37 -17.80 0.96
C CYS A 83 -14.04 -17.25 2.22
N GLU A 84 -15.37 -17.23 2.19
CA GLU A 84 -16.33 -16.97 3.28
C GLU A 84 -16.41 -15.54 3.87
N GLU A 85 -17.65 -15.05 3.83
CA GLU A 85 -18.28 -14.00 4.65
C GLU A 85 -17.81 -12.53 4.59
N HIS A 86 -18.72 -11.70 4.09
CA HIS A 86 -18.99 -10.35 4.60
C HIS A 86 -17.89 -9.27 4.48
N VAL A 87 -17.11 -9.22 3.39
CA VAL A 87 -16.44 -7.94 3.07
C VAL A 87 -17.48 -6.97 2.49
N ARG A 88 -18.24 -6.33 3.40
CA ARG A 88 -19.18 -5.23 3.08
C ARG A 88 -18.45 -4.02 2.48
N ALA A 89 -17.14 -3.92 2.72
CA ALA A 89 -16.25 -2.88 2.22
C ALA A 89 -15.56 -3.32 0.92
N LYS A 90 -15.50 -2.44 -0.07
CA LYS A 90 -14.76 -2.71 -1.31
C LYS A 90 -13.25 -2.59 -1.02
N PRO A 91 -12.42 -3.59 -1.33
CA PRO A 91 -10.99 -3.48 -1.07
C PRO A 91 -10.33 -2.42 -1.96
N ALA A 92 -9.31 -1.75 -1.45
CA ALA A 92 -8.52 -0.76 -2.18
C ALA A 92 -7.01 -0.93 -1.91
N LEU A 93 -6.20 -0.57 -2.90
CA LEU A 93 -4.76 -0.44 -2.74
C LEU A 93 -4.48 0.53 -1.59
N SER A 94 -3.64 0.10 -0.65
CA SER A 94 -3.38 0.83 0.59
C SER A 94 -1.90 0.80 0.93
N VAL A 95 -1.40 1.92 1.45
CA VAL A 95 -0.07 2.04 2.02
C VAL A 95 -0.09 1.55 3.46
N ILE A 96 0.92 0.76 3.83
CA ILE A 96 1.14 0.30 5.19
C ILE A 96 2.53 0.64 5.68
N ILE A 97 2.67 0.71 6.99
CA ILE A 97 3.94 0.82 7.67
C ILE A 97 4.20 -0.46 8.46
N ASN A 98 5.41 -0.99 8.37
CA ASN A 98 5.80 -2.18 9.10
C ASN A 98 6.32 -1.82 10.52
N GLU A 99 6.46 -2.84 11.37
CA GLU A 99 6.89 -2.66 12.76
C GLU A 99 8.33 -2.11 12.91
N ARG A 100 9.15 -2.26 11.87
CA ARG A 100 10.52 -1.70 11.89
C ARG A 100 10.48 -0.19 11.71
N VAL A 101 9.60 0.29 10.83
CA VAL A 101 9.50 1.71 10.44
C VAL A 101 8.68 2.53 11.45
N VAL A 102 7.69 1.93 12.13
CA VAL A 102 6.83 2.64 13.12
C VAL A 102 7.61 3.26 14.29
N ARG A 103 8.80 2.73 14.60
CA ARG A 103 9.62 3.21 15.72
C ARG A 103 10.20 4.61 15.47
N HIS A 104 10.56 4.89 14.21
CA HIS A 104 11.21 6.13 13.80
C HIS A 104 10.38 6.99 12.84
N SER A 105 9.28 6.49 12.28
CA SER A 105 8.39 7.26 11.41
C SER A 105 6.92 7.06 11.77
N GLN A 106 6.13 8.13 11.62
CA GLN A 106 4.68 8.16 11.84
C GLN A 106 3.90 8.59 10.59
N ASN A 107 4.60 8.81 9.47
CA ASN A 107 4.04 9.28 8.20
C ASN A 107 4.40 8.32 7.07
N ILE A 108 3.63 8.36 5.98
CA ILE A 108 3.92 7.62 4.75
C ILE A 108 5.27 8.08 4.17
N ASN A 109 6.12 7.13 3.81
CA ASN A 109 7.47 7.35 3.26
C ASN A 109 7.91 6.16 2.39
N GLU A 110 9.12 6.20 1.82
CA GLU A 110 9.64 5.17 0.90
C GLU A 110 9.88 3.78 1.53
N GLU A 111 9.97 3.69 2.85
CA GLU A 111 10.08 2.41 3.57
C GLU A 111 8.72 1.75 3.81
N CYS A 112 7.62 2.43 3.46
CA CYS A 112 6.28 1.87 3.55
C CYS A 112 6.03 0.84 2.44
N GLU A 113 5.23 -0.17 2.75
CA GLU A 113 4.85 -1.23 1.81
C GLU A 113 3.43 -0.99 1.30
N ILE A 114 3.03 -1.71 0.25
CA ILE A 114 1.70 -1.59 -0.35
C ILE A 114 0.96 -2.92 -0.20
N THR A 115 -0.32 -2.84 0.17
CA THR A 115 -1.23 -3.97 0.31
C THR A 115 -2.58 -3.63 -0.32
N ILE A 116 -3.53 -4.55 -0.20
CA ILE A 116 -4.94 -4.35 -0.50
C ILE A 116 -5.72 -4.53 0.78
N ALA A 117 -6.40 -3.47 1.21
CA ALA A 117 -7.13 -3.43 2.47
C ALA A 117 -8.62 -3.15 2.24
N PRO A 118 -9.52 -3.58 3.13
CA PRO A 118 -10.90 -3.11 3.12
C PRO A 118 -10.96 -1.58 3.19
N SER A 119 -11.64 -0.96 2.22
CA SER A 119 -11.86 0.49 2.20
C SER A 119 -13.32 0.79 2.52
N VAL A 120 -13.56 1.32 3.72
CA VAL A 120 -14.88 1.85 4.13
C VAL A 120 -15.03 3.27 3.63
N THR A 121 -14.08 4.14 4.00
CA THR A 121 -14.01 5.54 3.57
C THR A 121 -12.65 5.84 2.92
N PRO A 122 -12.58 6.82 2.00
CA PRO A 122 -11.30 7.30 1.49
C PRO A 122 -10.50 8.01 2.59
N CYS A 123 -9.22 7.68 2.66
CA CYS A 123 -8.26 8.26 3.60
C CYS A 123 -6.88 8.33 2.98
N VAL A 124 -5.94 8.98 3.66
CA VAL A 124 -4.57 9.20 3.17
C VAL A 124 -3.92 7.90 2.70
N ARG A 125 -4.05 6.80 3.44
CA ARG A 125 -3.37 5.54 3.09
C ARG A 125 -3.90 4.85 1.83
N ASN A 126 -5.15 5.06 1.44
CA ASN A 126 -5.79 4.33 0.34
C ASN A 126 -6.19 5.23 -0.84
N SER A 127 -5.66 6.46 -0.87
CA SER A 127 -5.94 7.47 -1.88
C SER A 127 -4.66 7.88 -2.59
N PHE A 128 -4.74 8.03 -3.91
CA PHE A 128 -3.60 8.39 -4.76
C PHE A 128 -4.00 9.49 -5.74
N ARG A 129 -3.10 10.43 -5.98
CA ARG A 129 -3.25 11.44 -7.03
C ARG A 129 -2.71 10.90 -8.35
N ILE A 130 -3.48 11.01 -9.42
CA ILE A 130 -2.99 10.61 -10.76
C ILE A 130 -2.30 11.81 -11.42
N VAL A 131 -1.02 11.65 -11.77
CA VAL A 131 -0.23 12.70 -12.43
C VAL A 131 0.32 12.22 -13.77
N SER A 132 0.71 13.16 -14.63
CA SER A 132 1.20 12.81 -15.97
C SER A 132 2.48 11.98 -15.95
N GLY A 133 2.59 11.02 -16.88
CA GLY A 133 3.80 10.21 -17.07
C GLY A 133 4.98 10.96 -17.70
N ASP A 134 4.72 12.05 -18.43
CA ASP A 134 5.69 12.84 -19.20
C ASP A 134 6.22 14.09 -18.47
N GLU A 135 5.94 14.22 -17.17
CA GLU A 135 6.37 15.34 -16.30
C GLU A 135 5.81 16.72 -16.68
N LYS A 136 4.92 16.75 -17.68
CA LYS A 136 4.13 17.94 -18.00
C LYS A 136 2.92 18.00 -17.08
N ASP A 137 2.57 19.21 -16.65
CA ASP A 137 1.29 19.42 -15.99
C ASP A 137 0.16 19.24 -17.01
N ARG A 138 -0.74 18.32 -16.72
CA ARG A 138 -1.93 17.99 -17.51
C ARG A 138 -3.18 18.03 -16.64
N THR A 139 -3.12 18.70 -15.49
CA THR A 139 -4.21 18.74 -14.52
C THR A 139 -5.52 19.11 -15.21
N ASN A 140 -6.59 18.37 -14.90
CA ASN A 140 -7.92 18.46 -15.53
C ASN A 140 -8.01 17.98 -17.00
N GLU A 141 -6.95 17.43 -17.59
CA GLU A 141 -7.07 16.66 -18.84
C GLU A 141 -7.60 15.25 -18.57
N VAL A 142 -8.43 14.74 -19.48
CA VAL A 142 -8.93 13.36 -19.46
C VAL A 142 -7.80 12.39 -19.81
N ILE A 143 -7.64 11.35 -18.99
CA ILE A 143 -6.71 10.26 -19.25
C ILE A 143 -7.28 9.35 -20.32
N LYS A 144 -6.44 8.96 -21.28
CA LYS A 144 -6.81 8.05 -22.38
C LYS A 144 -6.18 6.67 -22.23
N TYR A 145 -6.80 5.65 -22.79
CA TYR A 145 -6.18 4.31 -22.85
C TYR A 145 -4.85 4.36 -23.61
N GLY A 146 -3.82 3.71 -23.06
CA GLY A 146 -2.45 3.78 -23.58
C GLY A 146 -1.65 5.00 -23.12
N GLN A 147 -2.29 6.03 -22.55
CA GLN A 147 -1.60 7.20 -22.04
C GLN A 147 -0.91 6.89 -20.70
N GLN A 148 0.33 7.35 -20.58
CA GLN A 148 1.15 7.10 -19.41
C GLN A 148 0.81 8.07 -18.28
N PHE A 149 0.71 7.53 -17.07
CA PHE A 149 0.52 8.28 -15.83
C PHE A 149 1.39 7.71 -14.71
N ARG A 150 1.47 8.43 -13.59
CA ARG A 150 2.08 7.98 -12.33
C ARG A 150 1.07 8.16 -11.20
N LEU A 151 1.29 7.44 -10.11
CA LEU A 151 0.44 7.49 -8.93
C LEU A 151 1.24 8.09 -7.79
N GLU A 152 0.73 9.16 -7.22
CA GLU A 152 1.33 9.91 -6.14
C GLU A 152 0.54 9.71 -4.84
N CYS A 153 1.22 9.57 -3.70
CA CYS A 153 0.58 9.60 -2.39
C CYS A 153 0.10 11.03 -2.04
N VAL A 154 -1.08 11.16 -1.42
CA VAL A 154 -1.76 12.46 -1.27
C VAL A 154 -1.03 13.44 -0.34
N GLU A 155 -0.34 12.98 0.70
CA GLU A 155 0.23 13.82 1.77
C GLU A 155 1.69 14.28 1.55
N SER A 156 2.24 14.10 0.35
CA SER A 156 3.61 14.53 0.05
C SER A 156 3.71 16.04 -0.24
N GLN A 157 3.99 16.86 0.78
CA GLN A 157 3.96 18.33 0.63
C GLN A 157 5.20 18.94 -0.06
N ASP A 158 6.41 18.38 0.17
CA ASP A 158 7.65 18.95 -0.39
C ASP A 158 8.33 18.04 -1.43
N ASP A 159 8.36 16.73 -1.17
CA ASP A 159 8.94 15.73 -2.06
C ASP A 159 7.91 14.63 -2.33
N VAL A 160 7.40 14.64 -3.56
CA VAL A 160 6.30 13.80 -4.02
C VAL A 160 6.68 12.32 -3.88
N LEU A 161 5.85 11.52 -3.20
CA LEU A 161 6.05 10.09 -3.09
C LEU A 161 5.23 9.35 -4.16
N LEU A 162 5.90 8.57 -5.00
CA LEU A 162 5.34 7.88 -6.16
C LEU A 162 5.31 6.38 -5.96
N LEU A 163 4.27 5.74 -6.49
CA LEU A 163 4.20 4.28 -6.63
C LEU A 163 5.14 3.83 -7.74
N TYR A 164 5.95 2.79 -7.46
CA TYR A 164 6.84 2.21 -8.46
C TYR A 164 6.90 0.69 -8.37
N SER A 165 7.34 0.08 -9.46
CA SER A 165 7.77 -1.32 -9.51
C SER A 165 9.04 -1.40 -10.36
N ALA A 166 9.90 -2.37 -10.08
CA ALA A 166 11.14 -2.54 -10.82
C ALA A 166 11.24 -3.95 -11.39
N PRO A 167 11.86 -4.14 -12.57
CA PRO A 167 12.31 -5.46 -12.97
C PRO A 167 13.31 -6.01 -11.94
N LYS A 168 13.46 -7.33 -11.90
CA LYS A 168 14.53 -7.96 -11.12
C LYS A 168 15.88 -7.51 -11.67
N SER A 169 16.84 -7.30 -10.78
CA SER A 169 18.22 -7.01 -11.17
C SER A 169 18.87 -8.25 -11.82
N ALA A 170 20.08 -8.09 -12.37
CA ALA A 170 20.82 -9.18 -13.00
C ALA A 170 21.03 -10.40 -12.07
N ASP A 171 21.07 -10.18 -10.75
CA ASP A 171 21.17 -11.23 -9.74
C ASP A 171 19.81 -11.86 -9.35
N LEU A 172 18.75 -11.57 -10.11
CA LEU A 172 17.37 -12.00 -9.90
C LEU A 172 16.71 -11.47 -8.61
N LYS A 173 17.35 -10.55 -7.88
CA LYS A 173 16.74 -9.92 -6.71
C LYS A 173 15.86 -8.73 -7.12
N SER A 174 14.82 -8.51 -6.32
CA SER A 174 14.01 -7.30 -6.39
C SER A 174 14.82 -6.11 -5.85
N MET A 175 14.70 -4.96 -6.51
CA MET A 175 15.24 -3.69 -5.98
C MET A 175 14.37 -3.10 -4.87
N ILE A 176 13.19 -3.69 -4.64
CA ILE A 176 12.21 -3.29 -3.64
C ILE A 176 12.19 -4.37 -2.57
N TYR A 177 12.40 -3.96 -1.32
CA TYR A 177 12.26 -4.83 -0.17
C TYR A 177 10.80 -4.87 0.27
N THR A 178 10.23 -6.07 0.40
CA THR A 178 8.91 -6.28 0.99
C THR A 178 9.00 -7.37 2.05
N THR A 179 8.15 -7.28 3.07
CA THR A 179 8.06 -8.28 4.13
C THR A 179 7.46 -9.60 3.62
N PHE A 180 6.58 -9.50 2.62
CA PHE A 180 5.86 -10.62 2.03
C PHE A 180 6.04 -10.64 0.51
N ASP A 181 6.03 -11.84 -0.08
CA ASP A 181 6.07 -12.04 -1.53
C ASP A 181 5.00 -13.04 -2.00
N SER A 182 4.67 -12.98 -3.29
CA SER A 182 3.85 -13.98 -3.97
C SER A 182 4.62 -14.57 -5.13
N ARG A 183 4.20 -15.76 -5.56
CA ARG A 183 4.85 -16.50 -6.63
C ARG A 183 3.87 -16.97 -7.67
N LYS A 184 4.29 -16.91 -8.92
CA LYS A 184 3.60 -17.54 -10.05
C LYS A 184 4.55 -18.55 -10.67
N TRP A 185 4.15 -19.83 -10.67
CA TRP A 185 4.95 -20.93 -11.22
C TRP A 185 6.38 -21.01 -10.64
N GLY A 186 6.50 -20.78 -9.32
CA GLY A 186 7.78 -20.78 -8.61
C GLY A 186 8.58 -19.47 -8.70
N GLU A 187 8.25 -18.60 -9.66
CA GLU A 187 8.89 -17.29 -9.83
C GLU A 187 8.27 -16.25 -8.87
N ILE A 188 9.11 -15.54 -8.11
CA ILE A 188 8.69 -14.38 -7.31
C ILE A 188 8.09 -13.30 -8.21
N ASN A 189 6.88 -12.86 -7.89
CA ASN A 189 6.20 -11.76 -8.57
C ASN A 189 6.90 -10.43 -8.26
N LEU A 190 6.79 -9.45 -9.16
CA LEU A 190 7.40 -8.15 -8.90
C LEU A 190 6.61 -7.43 -7.81
N PRO A 191 7.25 -6.94 -6.75
CA PRO A 191 6.57 -6.15 -5.72
C PRO A 191 6.26 -4.73 -6.20
N LEU A 192 5.44 -4.04 -5.39
CA LEU A 192 5.24 -2.59 -5.44
C LEU A 192 5.99 -1.92 -4.28
N GLY A 193 6.48 -0.71 -4.52
CA GLY A 193 7.10 0.12 -3.51
C GLY A 193 6.77 1.60 -3.70
N LEU A 194 7.32 2.42 -2.82
CA LEU A 194 7.19 3.87 -2.86
C LEU A 194 8.56 4.52 -3.02
N CYS A 195 8.65 5.52 -3.88
CA CYS A 195 9.88 6.25 -4.11
C CYS A 195 9.62 7.74 -4.18
N ARG A 196 10.55 8.55 -3.68
CA ARG A 196 10.44 10.00 -3.83
C ARG A 196 10.68 10.44 -5.27
N LYS A 197 10.06 11.55 -5.66
CA LYS A 197 10.27 12.21 -6.95
C LYS A 197 11.72 12.68 -7.07
N SER A 198 12.33 13.13 -5.98
CA SER A 198 13.77 13.45 -5.94
C SER A 198 14.68 12.25 -6.25
N SER A 199 14.20 11.02 -6.02
CA SER A 199 14.85 9.76 -6.40
C SER A 199 14.56 9.32 -7.83
N CYS A 200 13.66 10.01 -8.53
CA CYS A 200 13.27 9.75 -9.92
C CYS A 200 13.89 10.80 -10.84
N GLY A 201 14.98 10.47 -11.54
CA GLY A 201 15.59 11.40 -12.50
C GLY A 201 16.84 10.86 -13.18
N PRO A 202 17.38 11.58 -14.17
CA PRO A 202 18.65 11.21 -14.80
C PRO A 202 19.77 11.12 -13.74
N GLY A 203 20.44 9.96 -13.64
CA GLY A 203 21.53 9.73 -12.69
C GLY A 203 21.11 9.43 -11.24
N LYS A 204 19.83 9.16 -10.98
CA LYS A 204 19.32 8.75 -9.66
C LYS A 204 19.23 7.23 -9.51
N GLU A 205 19.06 6.77 -8.26
CA GLU A 205 18.97 5.35 -7.91
C GLU A 205 17.73 4.65 -8.49
N ILE A 206 16.61 5.38 -8.68
CA ILE A 206 15.37 4.84 -9.22
C ILE A 206 15.07 5.50 -10.57
N PRO A 207 15.20 4.77 -11.69
CA PRO A 207 14.83 5.29 -13.00
C PRO A 207 13.37 5.74 -13.04
N SER A 208 13.10 6.97 -13.51
CA SER A 208 11.74 7.51 -13.54
C SER A 208 10.76 6.65 -14.35
N ALA A 209 11.26 5.86 -15.30
CA ALA A 209 10.48 4.88 -16.05
C ALA A 209 9.74 3.88 -15.15
N PHE A 210 10.31 3.50 -14.00
CA PHE A 210 9.78 2.52 -13.05
C PHE A 210 8.53 3.01 -12.27
N THR A 211 8.17 4.28 -12.42
CA THR A 211 6.96 4.87 -11.83
C THR A 211 5.79 4.94 -12.81
N LYS A 212 5.98 4.54 -14.07
CA LYS A 212 5.04 4.80 -15.15
C LYS A 212 4.07 3.63 -15.36
N TRP A 213 2.79 3.97 -15.45
CA TRP A 213 1.68 3.06 -15.66
C TRP A 213 0.81 3.54 -16.82
N PHE A 214 0.00 2.65 -17.40
CA PHE A 214 -1.05 3.03 -18.34
C PHE A 214 -2.25 2.09 -18.20
N CYS A 215 -3.42 2.57 -18.61
CA CYS A 215 -4.63 1.76 -18.63
C CYS A 215 -4.80 1.04 -19.98
N ARG A 216 -5.32 -0.19 -19.92
CA ARG A 216 -5.80 -0.98 -21.04
C ARG A 216 -7.26 -1.37 -20.84
N HIS A 217 -7.97 -1.48 -21.96
CA HIS A 217 -9.30 -2.05 -21.94
C HIS A 217 -9.28 -3.50 -21.45
N ILE A 218 -10.29 -3.88 -20.66
CA ILE A 218 -10.43 -5.22 -20.06
C ILE A 218 -10.43 -6.32 -21.12
N GLU A 219 -11.20 -6.14 -22.19
CA GLU A 219 -11.23 -7.07 -23.31
C GLU A 219 -10.03 -6.85 -24.25
N PRO A 220 -9.17 -7.86 -24.49
CA PRO A 220 -7.99 -7.71 -25.36
C PRO A 220 -8.32 -7.30 -26.79
N LYS A 221 -9.45 -7.77 -27.34
CA LYS A 221 -9.87 -7.50 -28.73
C LYS A 221 -10.25 -6.03 -28.96
N LYS A 222 -10.74 -5.35 -27.93
CA LYS A 222 -11.16 -3.94 -27.99
C LYS A 222 -10.02 -2.95 -27.75
N ARG A 223 -8.80 -3.43 -27.45
CA ARG A 223 -7.67 -2.54 -27.09
C ARG A 223 -7.20 -1.66 -28.23
N PHE A 224 -7.34 -2.12 -29.47
CA PHE A 224 -6.95 -1.36 -30.65
C PHE A 224 -7.93 -0.19 -30.89
N GLU A 225 -9.23 -0.49 -30.93
CA GLU A 225 -10.30 0.52 -31.10
C GLU A 225 -10.41 1.48 -29.91
N SER A 226 -10.15 1.02 -28.68
CA SER A 226 -10.20 1.88 -27.49
C SER A 226 -8.95 2.74 -27.31
N HIS A 227 -7.88 2.52 -28.08
CA HIS A 227 -6.63 3.24 -27.90
C HIS A 227 -6.82 4.74 -28.13
N GLY A 228 -6.40 5.57 -27.18
CA GLY A 228 -6.62 7.02 -27.24
C GLY A 228 -8.04 7.47 -26.87
N ALA A 229 -8.97 6.55 -26.63
CA ALA A 229 -10.28 6.88 -26.06
C ALA A 229 -10.16 7.22 -24.57
N PRO A 230 -11.05 8.07 -24.02
CA PRO A 230 -11.15 8.34 -22.58
C PRO A 230 -11.20 7.06 -21.73
N VAL A 231 -10.53 7.08 -20.58
CA VAL A 231 -10.64 6.02 -19.58
C VAL A 231 -11.86 6.33 -18.70
N PRO A 232 -12.93 5.51 -18.76
CA PRO A 232 -14.07 5.67 -17.86
C PRO A 232 -13.66 5.42 -16.41
N SER A 233 -14.17 6.25 -15.50
CA SER A 233 -14.05 6.01 -14.06
C SER A 233 -14.95 4.85 -13.63
N ASN A 234 -14.72 4.29 -12.44
CA ASN A 234 -15.65 3.34 -11.81
C ASN A 234 -16.02 2.11 -12.67
N THR A 235 -15.17 1.77 -13.64
CA THR A 235 -15.35 0.64 -14.56
C THR A 235 -14.13 -0.26 -14.53
N ALA A 236 -14.33 -1.51 -14.97
CA ALA A 236 -13.29 -2.52 -14.98
C ALA A 236 -12.26 -2.25 -16.09
N LEU A 237 -10.98 -2.24 -15.70
CA LEU A 237 -9.85 -2.02 -16.58
C LEU A 237 -8.62 -2.82 -16.14
N VAL A 238 -7.56 -2.76 -16.93
CA VAL A 238 -6.27 -3.36 -16.61
C VAL A 238 -5.23 -2.24 -16.51
N MET A 239 -4.48 -2.20 -15.41
CA MET A 239 -3.37 -1.26 -15.22
C MET A 239 -2.06 -1.97 -15.49
N THR A 240 -1.29 -1.49 -16.47
CA THR A 240 -0.02 -2.11 -16.89
C THR A 240 1.14 -1.20 -16.53
N HIS A 241 2.15 -1.77 -15.88
CA HIS A 241 3.42 -1.12 -15.60
C HIS A 241 4.23 -1.01 -16.90
N VAL A 242 4.63 0.21 -17.26
CA VAL A 242 5.23 0.50 -18.58
C VAL A 242 6.53 -0.28 -18.83
N PRO A 243 7.54 -0.26 -17.95
CA PRO A 243 8.83 -0.91 -18.20
C PRO A 243 8.77 -2.43 -18.28
N THR A 244 7.92 -3.06 -17.46
CA THR A 244 7.88 -4.52 -17.35
C THR A 244 6.78 -5.15 -18.21
N ASN A 245 5.85 -4.33 -18.72
CA ASN A 245 4.63 -4.77 -19.41
C ASN A 245 3.87 -5.87 -18.61
N LYS A 246 3.95 -5.78 -17.28
CA LYS A 246 3.22 -6.62 -16.33
C LYS A 246 2.09 -5.81 -15.70
N ASN A 247 0.99 -6.49 -15.38
CA ASN A 247 -0.21 -5.87 -14.85
C ASN A 247 -0.18 -5.77 -13.32
N LEU A 248 -0.82 -4.76 -12.76
CA LEU A 248 -1.14 -4.70 -11.34
C LEU A 248 -2.00 -5.92 -10.97
N ALA A 249 -1.67 -6.60 -9.87
CA ALA A 249 -2.29 -7.87 -9.48
C ALA A 249 -2.69 -7.89 -8.01
N ALA A 250 -3.96 -8.19 -7.75
CA ALA A 250 -4.45 -8.54 -6.43
C ALA A 250 -4.18 -10.01 -6.14
N GLU A 251 -3.46 -10.30 -5.05
CA GLU A 251 -3.08 -11.67 -4.69
C GLU A 251 -4.03 -12.19 -3.60
N ASN A 252 -4.44 -13.46 -3.70
CA ASN A 252 -5.22 -14.10 -2.65
C ASN A 252 -4.29 -14.65 -1.55
N VAL A 253 -3.44 -13.79 -1.01
CA VAL A 253 -2.49 -14.11 0.06
C VAL A 253 -2.73 -13.10 1.17
N VAL A 254 -3.23 -13.59 2.31
CA VAL A 254 -3.49 -12.74 3.48
C VAL A 254 -2.17 -12.44 4.18
N VAL A 255 -1.95 -11.18 4.51
CA VAL A 255 -0.81 -10.66 5.26
C VAL A 255 -1.31 -9.96 6.52
N GLN A 256 -0.61 -10.16 7.64
CA GLN A 256 -0.94 -9.51 8.91
C GLN A 256 -0.16 -8.19 9.00
N THR A 257 -0.89 -7.07 9.05
CA THR A 257 -0.30 -5.73 9.13
C THR A 257 -0.70 -5.08 10.44
N LEU A 258 -0.10 -3.92 10.76
CA LEU A 258 -0.52 -3.13 11.93
C LEU A 258 -2.00 -2.70 11.84
N PHE A 259 -2.57 -2.64 10.63
CA PHE A 259 -3.95 -2.23 10.39
C PHE A 259 -4.94 -3.41 10.36
N GLY A 260 -4.45 -4.64 10.54
CA GLY A 260 -5.24 -5.87 10.52
C GLY A 260 -4.89 -6.80 9.35
N PRO A 261 -5.72 -7.83 9.10
CA PRO A 261 -5.53 -8.75 7.98
C PRO A 261 -5.84 -8.04 6.65
N GLU A 262 -4.85 -8.00 5.78
CA GLU A 262 -4.93 -7.39 4.45
C GLU A 262 -4.45 -8.41 3.40
N PHE A 263 -4.53 -8.05 2.12
CA PHE A 263 -4.08 -8.91 1.03
C PHE A 263 -2.83 -8.36 0.37
N LEU A 264 -1.98 -9.28 -0.10
CA LEU A 264 -0.80 -8.92 -0.86
C LEU A 264 -1.19 -8.34 -2.24
N VAL A 265 -0.36 -7.45 -2.74
CA VAL A 265 -0.40 -6.93 -4.12
C VAL A 265 0.92 -7.23 -4.83
N SER A 266 0.86 -7.46 -6.13
CA SER A 266 2.04 -7.66 -6.96
C SER A 266 1.89 -7.04 -8.34
N VAL A 267 2.94 -7.11 -9.15
CA VAL A 267 2.94 -6.73 -10.57
C VAL A 267 3.26 -7.98 -11.40
N GLN A 268 2.21 -8.64 -11.88
CA GLN A 268 2.28 -9.91 -12.58
C GLN A 268 1.12 -10.09 -13.56
N ASN A 269 1.38 -10.78 -14.67
CA ASN A 269 0.36 -11.13 -15.65
C ASN A 269 -0.30 -12.47 -15.31
N TYR A 270 -1.59 -12.46 -14.99
CA TYR A 270 -2.45 -13.63 -14.82
C TYR A 270 -3.43 -13.70 -15.98
N LYS A 271 -3.36 -14.77 -16.77
CA LYS A 271 -4.22 -14.96 -17.93
C LYS A 271 -4.91 -16.31 -17.89
N ASP A 272 -6.11 -16.37 -18.46
CA ASP A 272 -6.83 -17.61 -18.72
C ASP A 272 -6.29 -18.30 -19.98
N ILE A 273 -6.87 -19.46 -20.30
CA ILE A 273 -6.53 -20.24 -21.50
C ILE A 273 -6.86 -19.51 -22.81
N TYR A 274 -7.68 -18.46 -22.75
CA TYR A 274 -8.05 -17.61 -23.88
C TYR A 274 -7.21 -16.32 -23.95
N ASN A 275 -6.11 -16.25 -23.21
CA ASN A 275 -5.19 -15.10 -23.15
C ASN A 275 -5.87 -13.81 -22.63
N ARG A 276 -6.97 -13.93 -21.89
CA ARG A 276 -7.64 -12.82 -21.20
C ARG A 276 -7.13 -12.72 -19.77
N GLU A 277 -6.98 -11.50 -19.28
CA GLU A 277 -6.59 -11.23 -17.90
C GLU A 277 -7.60 -11.83 -16.91
N ARG A 278 -7.08 -12.49 -15.87
CA ARG A 278 -7.89 -13.05 -14.77
C ARG A 278 -8.24 -11.96 -13.75
N TRP A 279 -9.13 -12.30 -12.81
CA TRP A 279 -9.63 -11.39 -11.77
C TRP A 279 -8.53 -10.63 -11.02
N GLN A 280 -7.35 -11.25 -10.81
CA GLN A 280 -6.21 -10.60 -10.15
C GLN A 280 -5.82 -9.28 -10.84
N ASN A 281 -5.93 -9.22 -12.16
CA ASN A 281 -5.50 -8.07 -12.97
C ASN A 281 -6.64 -7.12 -13.35
N ILE A 282 -7.86 -7.36 -12.85
CA ILE A 282 -9.01 -6.52 -13.17
C ILE A 282 -9.24 -5.54 -12.02
N TRP A 283 -9.01 -4.26 -12.30
CA TRP A 283 -9.07 -3.17 -11.34
C TRP A 283 -10.06 -2.10 -11.79
N MET A 284 -10.34 -1.17 -10.89
CA MET A 284 -11.19 -0.02 -11.09
C MET A 284 -10.50 1.21 -10.49
N ILE A 285 -10.57 2.34 -11.20
CA ILE A 285 -10.15 3.64 -10.70
C ILE A 285 -11.41 4.35 -10.19
N CYS A 286 -11.53 4.45 -8.87
CA CYS A 286 -12.65 5.09 -8.19
C CYS A 286 -12.31 6.55 -7.89
N ASN A 287 -13.04 7.50 -8.49
CA ASN A 287 -12.86 8.94 -8.28
C ASN A 287 -13.90 9.57 -7.33
N GLY A 288 -14.77 8.76 -6.75
CA GLY A 288 -15.82 9.16 -5.82
C GLY A 288 -16.72 7.96 -5.52
N GLN A 289 -17.19 7.84 -4.28
CA GLN A 289 -18.18 6.81 -3.96
C GLN A 289 -19.57 7.33 -4.34
N ASN A 290 -20.22 6.68 -5.31
CA ASN A 290 -21.67 6.79 -5.38
C ASN A 290 -22.21 6.20 -4.08
N GLU A 291 -22.75 7.04 -3.18
CA GLU A 291 -23.71 6.55 -2.21
C GLU A 291 -24.81 5.86 -3.03
N GLY A 292 -24.87 4.54 -2.87
CA GLY A 292 -25.73 3.72 -3.69
C GLY A 292 -27.16 4.25 -3.68
N THR A 293 -27.72 4.40 -4.87
CA THR A 293 -29.12 4.05 -5.10
C THR A 293 -29.42 2.79 -4.30
N ARG A 294 -30.20 2.92 -3.22
CA ARG A 294 -30.77 1.78 -2.52
C ARG A 294 -31.54 0.97 -3.56
N PRO A 295 -31.34 -0.35 -3.68
CA PRO A 295 -32.29 -1.15 -4.44
C PRO A 295 -33.64 -1.00 -3.75
N THR A 296 -34.59 -0.35 -4.42
CA THR A 296 -36.00 -0.41 -4.05
C THR A 296 -36.41 -1.88 -4.05
N GLN A 297 -36.86 -2.34 -2.88
CA GLN A 297 -37.64 -3.59 -2.76
C GLN A 297 -38.90 -3.49 -3.63
#